data_AF-A0A5N6YBJ4-F1
#
_entry.id   AF-A0A5N6YBJ4-F1
#
_cell.length_a   1.000
_cell.length_b   1.000
_cell.length_c   1.000
_cell.angle_alpha   90.00
_cell.angle_beta   90.00
_cell.angle_gamma   90.00
#
_symmetry.space_group_name_H-M   'P 1'
#
loop_
_entity.id
_entity.type
_entity.pdbx_description
1 polymer ?
#
loop_
_entity_poly.entity_id
_entity_poly.type
_entity_poly.pdbx_seq_one_letter_code
_entity_poly.pdbx_strand_id
1 'polypeptide(L)'
;MSPGPWIYQPTKEIKGVCSAIGNVAITLGAKLKMVRHVVTLISENDQTDSAVKYKARCVSEENTSYGGLLNNYHLTGALHWLHTERSTEIGLAVASFAGMIALRFTRAAYQGEKTAKKGIQVKELPFYEPTGSDIGTDSPRHWEQTSAMTVALDKVSQTPILHLGTVGGYTATMTLSGIQSSNELPETPWKKQLDNAREQFDIARDLGGYTISRTWGLASHDSLVVAAFTLHPGDTVEYRTSAEERTTLVFSHANAEFTEHDDLAFPYPLPDRSPDTLRRKREAALGYILFTEGGDYSRLALSRKALYAAACCAIVDSQNDNILSQAREALKWLASGIDVDLSNEIGKCSAPGSTVDAKTAEQLEGSGQQIFEQCTICDAGLSWYSAVEAQCAAGHLFVRCGVTFLAIQEPGLSKFCSRCGTEYLSEDLVHDELEHTCRILSDVFDTCIYCSGKFQA
;
A
#
# COMPACT_ATOMS: atom_id res chain seq x y z
N MET A 1 -11.25 17.74 -1.43
CA MET A 1 -11.64 16.84 -2.55
C MET A 1 -11.54 15.41 -2.03
N SER A 2 -12.45 14.52 -2.42
CA SER A 2 -12.44 13.11 -2.02
C SER A 2 -12.85 12.22 -3.21
N PRO A 3 -11.99 11.27 -3.63
CA PRO A 3 -12.35 10.29 -4.64
C PRO A 3 -13.28 9.22 -4.05
N GLY A 4 -14.37 8.94 -4.75
CA GLY A 4 -15.30 7.88 -4.43
C GLY A 4 -14.87 6.53 -4.98
N PRO A 5 -15.60 5.46 -4.64
CA PRO A 5 -15.26 4.11 -5.07
C PRO A 5 -15.37 3.93 -6.59
N TRP A 6 -14.48 3.13 -7.17
CA TRP A 6 -14.59 2.69 -8.55
C TRP A 6 -15.60 1.54 -8.66
N ILE A 7 -16.58 1.70 -9.55
CA ILE A 7 -17.57 0.68 -9.86
C ILE A 7 -17.31 0.14 -11.25
N TYR A 8 -16.83 -1.09 -11.32
CA TYR A 8 -16.61 -1.80 -12.58
C TYR A 8 -17.95 -2.16 -13.23
N GLN A 9 -17.99 -2.03 -14.55
CA GLN A 9 -19.16 -2.32 -15.37
C GLN A 9 -18.76 -3.04 -16.66
N PRO A 10 -19.68 -3.84 -17.24
CA PRO A 10 -19.47 -4.44 -18.55
C PRO A 10 -19.21 -3.35 -19.62
N THR A 11 -18.26 -3.61 -20.52
CA THR A 11 -17.99 -2.71 -21.64
C THR A 11 -19.11 -2.84 -22.67
N LYS A 12 -19.62 -1.71 -23.16
CA LYS A 12 -20.54 -1.67 -24.31
C LYS A 12 -19.81 -1.54 -25.65
N GLU A 13 -18.49 -1.45 -25.61
CA GLU A 13 -17.63 -1.24 -26.77
C GLU A 13 -17.03 -2.56 -27.23
N ILE A 14 -17.06 -2.81 -28.54
CA ILE A 14 -16.57 -4.04 -29.17
C ILE A 14 -15.08 -4.29 -28.85
N LYS A 15 -14.28 -3.23 -28.68
CA LYS A 15 -12.85 -3.30 -28.31
C LYS A 15 -12.57 -2.99 -26.84
N GLY A 16 -13.60 -2.82 -26.02
CA GLY A 16 -13.46 -2.47 -24.61
C GLY A 16 -13.15 -3.69 -23.77
N VAL A 17 -12.04 -3.66 -23.04
CA VAL A 17 -11.59 -4.74 -22.15
C VAL A 17 -12.26 -4.63 -20.78
N CYS A 18 -12.25 -3.43 -20.19
CA CYS A 18 -12.98 -3.15 -18.95
C CYS A 18 -13.44 -1.69 -18.92
N SER A 19 -14.49 -1.41 -18.16
CA SER A 19 -14.94 -0.04 -17.87
C SER A 19 -15.19 0.13 -16.39
N ALA A 20 -14.84 1.29 -15.85
CA ALA A 20 -15.05 1.66 -14.46
C ALA A 20 -15.63 3.08 -14.37
N ILE A 21 -16.54 3.27 -13.42
CA ILE A 21 -17.13 4.58 -13.09
C ILE A 21 -16.65 4.99 -11.69
N GLY A 22 -16.15 6.20 -11.56
CA GLY A 22 -15.81 6.81 -10.28
C GLY A 22 -16.40 8.22 -10.18
N ASN A 23 -16.71 8.69 -8.98
CA ASN A 23 -17.09 10.09 -8.74
C ASN A 23 -16.05 10.74 -7.84
N VAL A 24 -15.65 11.96 -8.16
CA VAL A 24 -14.82 12.79 -7.30
C VAL A 24 -15.68 13.91 -6.72
N ALA A 25 -15.76 13.98 -5.40
CA ALA A 25 -16.50 15.02 -4.69
C ALA A 25 -15.58 16.15 -4.24
N ILE A 26 -16.03 17.39 -4.41
CA ILE A 26 -15.24 18.60 -4.16
C ILE A 26 -16.17 19.64 -3.50
N THR A 27 -15.75 20.19 -2.38
CA THR A 27 -16.35 21.40 -1.83
C THR A 27 -15.72 22.61 -2.51
N LEU A 28 -16.49 23.34 -3.31
CA LEU A 28 -16.07 24.57 -3.99
C LEU A 28 -16.78 25.76 -3.35
N GLY A 29 -16.05 26.55 -2.56
CA GLY A 29 -16.64 27.55 -1.68
C GLY A 29 -17.53 26.85 -0.64
N ALA A 30 -18.83 27.17 -0.65
CA ALA A 30 -19.82 26.57 0.24
C ALA A 30 -20.68 25.47 -0.41
N LYS A 31 -20.36 25.06 -1.65
CA LYS A 31 -21.19 24.15 -2.45
C LYS A 31 -20.45 22.85 -2.73
N LEU A 32 -21.20 21.74 -2.73
CA LEU A 32 -20.70 20.46 -3.22
C LEU A 32 -20.76 20.43 -4.74
N LYS A 33 -19.67 19.97 -5.35
CA LYS A 33 -19.56 19.59 -6.76
C LYS A 33 -19.11 18.15 -6.83
N MET A 34 -19.66 17.40 -7.79
CA MET A 34 -19.21 16.04 -8.07
C MET A 34 -18.92 15.88 -9.54
N VAL A 35 -17.76 15.31 -9.86
CA VAL A 35 -17.36 15.01 -11.23
C VAL A 35 -17.36 13.50 -11.38
N ARG A 36 -18.15 13.01 -12.33
CA ARG A 36 -18.23 11.61 -12.70
C ARG A 36 -17.21 11.32 -13.78
N HIS A 37 -16.39 10.31 -13.57
CA HIS A 37 -15.41 9.81 -14.52
C HIS A 37 -15.83 8.42 -14.99
N VAL A 38 -15.87 8.23 -16.30
CA VAL A 38 -16.05 6.93 -16.95
C VAL A 38 -14.74 6.60 -17.64
N VAL A 39 -14.03 5.60 -17.11
CA VAL A 39 -12.77 5.11 -17.68
C VAL A 39 -13.06 3.81 -18.43
N THR A 40 -12.55 3.70 -19.65
CA THR A 40 -12.65 2.48 -20.47
C THR A 40 -11.25 2.14 -20.98
N LEU A 41 -10.81 0.90 -20.72
CA LEU A 41 -9.61 0.33 -21.33
C LEU A 41 -9.96 -0.30 -22.67
N ILE A 42 -9.22 0.09 -23.70
CA ILE A 42 -9.44 -0.33 -25.09
C ILE A 42 -8.21 -1.11 -25.55
N SER A 43 -8.42 -2.29 -26.16
CA SER A 43 -7.35 -3.03 -26.81
C SER A 43 -6.97 -2.35 -28.13
N GLU A 44 -5.70 -2.02 -28.31
CA GLU A 44 -5.19 -1.70 -29.65
C GLU A 44 -5.01 -3.00 -30.44
N ASN A 45 -5.23 -2.95 -31.76
CA ASN A 45 -5.02 -4.11 -32.63
C ASN A 45 -3.51 -4.43 -32.71
N ASP A 46 -3.17 -5.69 -32.99
CA ASP A 46 -1.83 -6.30 -33.13
C ASP A 46 -0.91 -5.68 -34.22
N GLN A 47 -1.10 -4.44 -34.65
CA GLN A 47 -0.33 -3.80 -35.74
C GLN A 47 0.55 -2.63 -35.32
N THR A 48 0.64 -2.32 -34.02
CA THR A 48 1.59 -1.32 -33.53
C THR A 48 2.58 -1.98 -32.58
N ASP A 49 3.85 -1.89 -32.95
CA ASP A 49 5.09 -2.30 -32.25
C ASP A 49 5.30 -1.48 -30.94
N SER A 50 4.22 -1.28 -30.19
CA SER A 50 4.13 -0.50 -28.95
C SER A 50 4.22 -1.45 -27.77
N ALA A 51 5.10 -1.16 -26.81
CA ALA A 51 5.20 -1.88 -25.55
C ALA A 51 3.94 -1.83 -24.68
N VAL A 52 2.95 -0.99 -25.02
CA VAL A 52 1.71 -0.80 -24.25
C VAL A 52 0.52 -1.36 -25.02
N LYS A 53 -0.02 -2.48 -24.51
CA LYS A 53 -1.14 -3.26 -25.11
C LYS A 53 -2.53 -2.60 -25.00
N TYR A 54 -2.69 -1.63 -24.10
CA TYR A 54 -4.00 -1.05 -23.79
C TYR A 54 -3.96 0.47 -23.72
N LYS A 55 -4.99 1.11 -24.27
CA LYS A 55 -5.21 2.55 -24.17
C LYS A 55 -6.36 2.85 -23.22
N ALA A 56 -6.13 3.73 -22.25
CA ALA A 56 -7.18 4.23 -21.36
C ALA A 56 -7.85 5.46 -21.97
N ARG A 57 -9.18 5.46 -22.05
CA ARG A 57 -9.99 6.65 -22.36
C ARG A 57 -10.82 7.02 -21.13
N CYS A 58 -10.75 8.29 -20.73
CA CYS A 58 -11.54 8.84 -19.64
C CYS A 58 -12.51 9.91 -20.17
N VAL A 59 -13.80 9.76 -19.86
CA VAL A 59 -14.84 10.78 -20.08
C VAL A 59 -15.24 11.34 -18.73
N SER A 60 -15.16 12.66 -18.58
CA SER A 60 -15.50 13.35 -17.33
C SER A 60 -16.69 14.27 -17.54
N GLU A 61 -17.67 14.20 -16.64
CA GLU A 61 -18.84 15.08 -16.66
C GLU A 61 -19.24 15.49 -15.25
N GLU A 62 -19.88 16.65 -15.09
CA GLU A 62 -20.44 17.04 -13.80
C GLU A 62 -21.64 16.15 -13.46
N ASN A 63 -21.60 15.49 -12.31
CA ASN A 63 -22.73 14.76 -11.78
C ASN A 63 -23.70 15.75 -11.14
N THR A 64 -24.85 15.99 -11.75
CA THR A 64 -25.88 16.90 -11.22
C THR A 64 -27.03 16.15 -10.54
N SER A 65 -26.85 14.86 -10.22
CA SER A 65 -27.95 13.98 -9.77
C SER A 65 -28.53 14.38 -8.41
N TYR A 66 -27.75 15.03 -7.55
CA TYR A 66 -28.20 15.57 -6.26
C TYR A 66 -28.95 16.91 -6.38
N GLY A 67 -29.01 17.51 -7.58
CA GLY A 67 -29.78 18.73 -7.85
C GLY A 67 -29.53 19.86 -6.84
N GLY A 68 -30.60 20.62 -6.54
CA GLY A 68 -30.59 21.68 -5.54
C GLY A 68 -30.77 21.22 -4.10
N LEU A 69 -30.69 19.92 -3.80
CA LEU A 69 -30.92 19.37 -2.45
C LEU A 69 -29.96 19.96 -1.41
N LEU A 70 -28.80 20.43 -1.86
CA LEU A 70 -27.78 21.02 -1.00
C LEU A 70 -27.75 22.55 -1.02
N ASN A 71 -28.66 23.22 -1.74
CA ASN A 71 -28.60 24.67 -1.93
C ASN A 71 -28.78 25.47 -0.64
N ASN A 72 -29.44 24.88 0.36
CA ASN A 72 -29.72 25.52 1.64
C ASN A 72 -28.62 25.26 2.68
N TYR A 73 -27.64 24.41 2.38
CA TYR A 73 -26.57 24.06 3.30
C TYR A 73 -25.30 24.82 2.99
N HIS A 74 -24.65 25.31 4.04
CA HIS A 74 -23.33 25.91 3.96
C HIS A 74 -22.28 24.86 4.29
N LEU A 75 -21.76 24.21 3.25
CA LEU A 75 -20.82 23.11 3.39
C LEU A 75 -19.40 23.66 3.60
N THR A 76 -18.75 23.21 4.67
CA THR A 76 -17.45 23.72 5.08
C THR A 76 -16.57 22.55 5.51
N GLY A 77 -15.34 22.51 4.98
CA GLY A 77 -14.34 21.54 5.44
C GLY A 77 -14.35 20.21 4.70
N ALA A 78 -13.99 19.15 5.44
CA ALA A 78 -13.66 17.84 4.91
C ALA A 78 -14.88 17.06 4.40
N LEU A 79 -14.63 16.14 3.49
CA LEU A 79 -15.65 15.24 2.94
C LEU A 79 -15.05 13.86 2.67
N HIS A 80 -15.80 12.81 2.93
CA HIS A 80 -15.35 11.42 2.77
C HIS A 80 -16.46 10.50 2.28
N TRP A 81 -16.10 9.58 1.40
CA TRP A 81 -16.98 8.52 0.94
C TRP A 81 -16.98 7.35 1.92
N LEU A 82 -18.15 6.77 2.17
CA LEU A 82 -18.35 5.54 2.93
C LEU A 82 -18.88 4.46 1.99
N HIS A 83 -18.12 3.37 1.81
CA HIS A 83 -18.49 2.29 0.90
C HIS A 83 -17.82 0.97 1.28
N THR A 84 -18.48 -0.14 0.94
CA THR A 84 -17.88 -1.47 0.83
C THR A 84 -18.28 -2.09 -0.49
N GLU A 85 -17.41 -2.93 -1.08
CA GLU A 85 -17.66 -3.53 -2.40
C GLU A 85 -19.01 -4.28 -2.47
N ARG A 86 -19.42 -4.88 -1.34
CA ARG A 86 -20.66 -5.65 -1.18
C ARG A 86 -21.89 -4.77 -0.94
N SER A 87 -21.71 -3.49 -0.60
CA SER A 87 -22.83 -2.58 -0.36
C SER A 87 -23.53 -2.20 -1.67
N THR A 88 -24.85 -2.24 -1.64
CA THR A 88 -25.73 -1.72 -2.70
C THR A 88 -25.79 -0.19 -2.71
N GLU A 89 -25.22 0.44 -1.68
CA GLU A 89 -25.29 1.86 -1.40
C GLU A 89 -23.93 2.46 -1.10
N ILE A 90 -23.84 3.74 -1.39
CA ILE A 90 -22.63 4.54 -1.23
C ILE A 90 -23.00 5.77 -0.42
N GLY A 91 -22.26 6.04 0.64
CA GLY A 91 -22.42 7.22 1.48
C GLY A 91 -21.38 8.28 1.13
N LEU A 92 -21.74 9.55 1.30
CA LEU A 92 -20.83 10.69 1.27
C LEU A 92 -21.13 11.56 2.47
N ALA A 93 -20.16 11.67 3.37
CA ALA A 93 -20.18 12.63 4.46
C ALA A 93 -19.54 13.94 4.00
N VAL A 94 -20.22 15.05 4.28
CA VAL A 94 -19.73 16.40 3.97
C VAL A 94 -19.89 17.25 5.22
N ALA A 95 -18.80 17.81 5.71
CA ALA A 95 -18.87 18.70 6.86
C ALA A 95 -19.65 19.99 6.57
N SER A 96 -20.31 20.51 7.60
CA SER A 96 -20.94 21.82 7.62
C SER A 96 -20.57 22.54 8.92
N PHE A 97 -20.92 23.81 9.04
CA PHE A 97 -20.80 24.50 10.32
C PHE A 97 -21.77 23.87 11.34
N ALA A 98 -21.29 23.54 12.53
CA ALA A 98 -22.08 22.95 13.62
C ALA A 98 -22.77 21.61 13.30
N GLY A 99 -22.23 20.86 12.34
CA GLY A 99 -22.81 19.58 11.93
C GLY A 99 -22.13 18.94 10.72
N MET A 100 -22.81 17.94 10.18
CA MET A 100 -22.43 17.23 8.97
C MET A 100 -23.67 16.90 8.14
N ILE A 101 -23.51 16.93 6.82
CA ILE A 101 -24.51 16.46 5.87
C ILE A 101 -24.07 15.10 5.33
N ALA A 102 -24.92 14.09 5.48
CA ALA A 102 -24.72 12.76 4.92
C ALA A 102 -25.61 12.59 3.68
N LEU A 103 -25.00 12.29 2.54
CA LEU A 103 -25.68 11.85 1.33
C LEU A 103 -25.57 10.35 1.19
N ARG A 104 -26.67 9.70 0.80
CA ARG A 104 -26.71 8.26 0.53
C ARG A 104 -27.24 8.03 -0.87
N PHE A 105 -26.45 7.32 -1.66
CA PHE A 105 -26.71 7.02 -3.06
C PHE A 105 -27.05 5.54 -3.21
N THR A 106 -28.10 5.24 -3.96
CA THR A 106 -28.20 3.93 -4.60
C THR A 106 -27.08 3.79 -5.63
N ARG A 107 -26.61 2.56 -5.90
CA ARG A 107 -25.58 2.32 -6.92
C ARG A 107 -25.92 2.94 -8.29
N ALA A 108 -27.19 2.86 -8.71
CA ALA A 108 -27.66 3.48 -9.95
C ALA A 108 -27.53 5.02 -9.95
N ALA A 109 -27.87 5.68 -8.82
CA ALA A 109 -27.71 7.12 -8.68
C ALA A 109 -26.23 7.55 -8.68
N TYR A 110 -25.36 6.77 -8.05
CA TYR A 110 -23.90 7.00 -8.08
C TYR A 110 -23.34 6.87 -9.50
N GLN A 111 -23.82 5.90 -10.28
CA GLN A 111 -23.39 5.69 -11.67
C GLN A 111 -23.92 6.75 -12.66
N GLY A 112 -24.89 7.58 -12.24
CA GLY A 112 -25.45 8.66 -13.06
C GLY A 112 -26.63 8.24 -13.94
N GLU A 113 -27.38 7.19 -13.56
CA GLU A 113 -28.57 6.78 -14.30
C GLU A 113 -29.69 7.84 -14.19
N LYS A 114 -30.11 8.39 -15.33
CA LYS A 114 -31.06 9.53 -15.40
C LYS A 114 -32.43 9.27 -14.75
N THR A 115 -32.84 8.00 -14.65
CA THR A 115 -34.08 7.53 -14.03
C THR A 115 -34.01 7.45 -12.50
N ALA A 116 -32.80 7.55 -11.90
CA ALA A 116 -32.56 7.35 -10.48
C ALA A 116 -32.51 8.64 -9.64
N LYS A 117 -33.12 9.75 -10.07
CA LYS A 117 -33.14 11.03 -9.32
C LYS A 117 -33.72 10.93 -7.90
N LYS A 118 -34.54 9.91 -7.62
CA LYS A 118 -35.07 9.58 -6.28
C LYS A 118 -34.12 8.72 -5.42
N GLY A 119 -32.98 8.32 -5.96
CA GLY A 119 -32.02 7.41 -5.33
C GLY A 119 -30.98 8.10 -4.44
N ILE A 120 -31.16 9.38 -4.13
CA ILE A 120 -30.29 10.14 -3.23
C ILE A 120 -31.09 10.59 -2.02
N GLN A 121 -30.63 10.21 -0.83
CA GLN A 121 -31.17 10.68 0.44
C GLN A 121 -30.16 11.63 1.08
N VAL A 122 -30.65 12.72 1.66
CA VAL A 122 -29.83 13.72 2.36
C VAL A 122 -30.29 13.76 3.80
N LYS A 123 -29.34 13.72 4.73
CA LYS A 123 -29.60 13.84 6.17
C LYS A 123 -28.65 14.87 6.78
N GLU A 124 -29.21 15.76 7.59
CA GLU A 124 -28.44 16.68 8.41
C GLU A 124 -28.22 16.07 9.79
N LEU A 125 -26.99 16.16 10.28
CA LEU A 125 -26.52 15.61 11.54
C LEU A 125 -25.86 16.74 12.34
N PRO A 126 -26.64 17.52 13.10
CA PRO A 126 -26.12 18.57 13.97
C PRO A 126 -25.31 17.97 15.13
N PHE A 127 -24.34 18.73 15.63
CA PHE A 127 -23.50 18.30 16.74
C PHE A 127 -24.11 18.71 18.09
N TYR A 128 -24.56 17.70 18.83
CA TYR A 128 -25.08 17.85 20.20
C TYR A 128 -24.25 17.00 21.16
N GLU A 129 -24.13 17.46 22.40
CA GLU A 129 -23.66 16.61 23.49
C GLU A 129 -24.67 15.47 23.74
N PRO A 130 -24.21 14.22 23.96
CA PRO A 130 -25.08 13.14 24.38
C PRO A 130 -25.57 13.41 25.81
N THR A 131 -26.81 13.87 25.97
CA THR A 131 -27.40 14.03 27.31
C THR A 131 -27.87 12.67 27.83
N GLY A 132 -27.40 12.27 29.01
CA GLY A 132 -28.05 11.21 29.78
C GLY A 132 -29.53 11.54 29.97
N SER A 133 -30.40 10.53 30.01
CA SER A 133 -31.86 10.61 29.90
C SER A 133 -32.61 11.41 30.98
N ASP A 134 -31.93 12.25 31.76
CA ASP A 134 -32.53 12.97 32.89
C ASP A 134 -32.42 14.48 32.71
N ILE A 135 -33.59 15.11 32.71
CA ILE A 135 -33.91 16.55 32.76
C ILE A 135 -34.06 17.20 31.37
N GLY A 136 -35.26 17.72 31.10
CA GLY A 136 -35.71 18.34 29.85
C GLY A 136 -35.08 19.69 29.51
N THR A 137 -33.78 19.82 29.64
CA THR A 137 -32.97 20.91 29.08
C THR A 137 -32.47 20.51 27.69
N ASP A 138 -32.56 21.42 26.72
CA ASP A 138 -32.00 21.21 25.38
C ASP A 138 -30.51 20.84 25.47
N SER A 139 -30.10 19.75 24.80
CA SER A 139 -28.71 19.30 24.80
C SER A 139 -27.79 20.40 24.25
N PRO A 140 -26.65 20.68 24.92
CA PRO A 140 -25.70 21.69 24.44
C PRO A 140 -25.29 21.44 22.99
N ARG A 141 -25.37 22.48 22.16
CA ARG A 141 -25.01 22.42 20.75
C ARG A 141 -23.59 22.90 20.53
N HIS A 142 -22.83 22.13 19.75
CA HIS A 142 -21.48 22.48 19.34
C HIS A 142 -21.51 23.36 18.08
N TRP A 143 -21.13 24.63 18.24
CA TRP A 143 -21.12 25.63 17.16
C TRP A 143 -19.73 25.79 16.54
N GLU A 144 -19.21 24.67 16.05
CA GLU A 144 -17.83 24.58 15.58
C GLU A 144 -17.72 23.92 14.21
N GLN A 145 -16.59 24.18 13.55
CA GLN A 145 -16.29 23.58 12.25
C GLN A 145 -15.64 22.22 12.43
N THR A 146 -16.01 21.27 11.58
CA THR A 146 -15.25 20.02 11.42
C THR A 146 -13.90 20.32 10.78
N SER A 147 -12.83 20.06 11.50
CA SER A 147 -11.44 20.26 11.04
C SER A 147 -10.90 19.01 10.36
N ALA A 148 -11.34 17.82 10.78
CA ALA A 148 -10.79 16.57 10.30
C ALA A 148 -11.85 15.48 10.19
N MET A 149 -11.68 14.62 9.18
CA MET A 149 -12.55 13.49 8.90
C MET A 149 -11.72 12.37 8.27
N THR A 150 -11.98 11.12 8.62
CA THR A 150 -11.40 9.95 7.96
C THR A 150 -12.36 8.76 8.02
N VAL A 151 -12.13 7.74 7.19
CA VAL A 151 -12.88 6.47 7.24
C VAL A 151 -11.90 5.34 7.49
N ALA A 152 -12.19 4.50 8.49
CA ALA A 152 -11.46 3.26 8.74
C ALA A 152 -12.39 2.06 8.56
N LEU A 153 -11.84 0.93 8.13
CA LEU A 153 -12.57 -0.32 8.06
C LEU A 153 -12.43 -1.06 9.38
N ASP A 154 -13.54 -1.47 9.97
CA ASP A 154 -13.51 -2.39 11.10
C ASP A 154 -12.88 -3.73 10.69
N LYS A 155 -11.94 -4.22 11.50
CA LYS A 155 -11.13 -5.40 11.15
C LYS A 155 -11.99 -6.65 10.96
N VAL A 156 -13.01 -6.83 11.80
CA VAL A 156 -13.84 -8.04 11.87
C VAL A 156 -14.99 -7.97 10.87
N SER A 157 -15.80 -6.92 10.95
CA SER A 157 -17.01 -6.77 10.14
C SER A 157 -16.73 -6.21 8.74
N GLN A 158 -15.55 -5.65 8.50
CA GLN A 158 -15.20 -4.91 7.27
C GLN A 158 -16.15 -3.72 7.02
N THR A 159 -16.76 -3.20 8.09
CA THR A 159 -17.70 -2.07 8.01
C THR A 159 -16.91 -0.76 8.00
N PRO A 160 -17.21 0.19 7.10
CA PRO A 160 -16.60 1.50 7.07
C PRO A 160 -17.19 2.36 8.18
N ILE A 161 -16.31 2.85 9.04
CA ILE A 161 -16.63 3.74 10.15
C ILE A 161 -15.98 5.08 9.83
N LEU A 162 -16.81 6.10 9.68
CA LEU A 162 -16.39 7.49 9.61
C LEU A 162 -16.01 7.96 11.00
N HIS A 163 -14.89 8.65 11.11
CA HIS A 163 -14.48 9.39 12.30
C HIS A 163 -14.38 10.87 11.92
N LEU A 164 -14.82 11.74 12.82
CA LEU A 164 -14.69 13.18 12.66
C LEU A 164 -14.21 13.84 13.95
N GLY A 165 -13.51 14.95 13.78
CA GLY A 165 -13.06 15.82 14.86
C GLY A 165 -13.19 17.28 14.46
N THR A 166 -13.36 18.12 15.48
CA THR A 166 -13.63 19.56 15.33
C THR A 166 -12.54 20.39 16.01
N VAL A 167 -12.54 21.69 15.74
CA VAL A 167 -11.57 22.65 16.29
C VAL A 167 -11.76 22.97 17.77
N GLY A 168 -12.88 22.62 18.38
CA GLY A 168 -13.21 22.84 19.80
C GLY A 168 -13.43 21.54 20.57
N GLY A 169 -13.19 20.39 19.93
CA GLY A 169 -13.01 19.12 20.63
C GLY A 169 -14.19 18.17 20.58
N TYR A 170 -15.27 18.52 19.88
CA TYR A 170 -16.31 17.55 19.53
C TYR A 170 -15.74 16.46 18.60
N THR A 171 -16.07 15.22 18.92
CA THR A 171 -15.66 14.03 18.16
C THR A 171 -16.88 13.14 17.95
N ALA A 172 -16.99 12.52 16.79
CA ALA A 172 -18.08 11.62 16.48
C ALA A 172 -17.67 10.52 15.51
N THR A 173 -18.42 9.43 15.53
CA THR A 173 -18.34 8.37 14.53
C THR A 173 -19.66 8.15 13.81
N MET A 174 -19.61 7.55 12.63
CA MET A 174 -20.81 7.17 11.89
C MET A 174 -20.52 6.01 10.95
N THR A 175 -21.42 5.03 10.91
CA THR A 175 -21.41 3.98 9.89
C THR A 175 -22.39 4.30 8.76
N LEU A 176 -22.26 3.62 7.61
CA LEU A 176 -23.20 3.79 6.50
C LEU A 176 -24.65 3.47 6.92
N SER A 177 -24.86 2.41 7.71
CA SER A 177 -26.16 2.06 8.28
C SER A 177 -26.64 3.07 9.32
N GLY A 178 -25.71 3.65 10.09
CA GLY A 178 -25.97 4.69 11.08
C GLY A 178 -26.64 5.94 10.51
N ILE A 179 -26.41 6.25 9.22
CA ILE A 179 -27.09 7.36 8.53
C ILE A 179 -28.62 7.22 8.63
N GLN A 180 -29.18 6.00 8.62
CA GLN A 180 -30.62 5.80 8.72
C GLN A 180 -31.13 5.73 10.16
N SER A 181 -30.39 5.04 11.03
CA SER A 181 -30.93 4.53 12.31
C SER A 181 -30.93 5.55 13.45
N SER A 182 -30.04 6.55 13.43
CA SER A 182 -29.88 7.47 14.55
C SER A 182 -29.70 8.91 14.08
N ASN A 183 -30.28 9.85 14.82
CA ASN A 183 -29.99 11.28 14.68
C ASN A 183 -28.81 11.71 15.57
N GLU A 184 -28.42 10.85 16.51
CA GLU A 184 -27.27 11.04 17.38
C GLU A 184 -26.04 10.37 16.81
N LEU A 185 -24.91 11.06 16.94
CA LEU A 185 -23.61 10.55 16.52
C LEU A 185 -22.90 9.90 17.71
N PRO A 186 -22.56 8.61 17.63
CA PRO A 186 -21.78 7.95 18.68
C PRO A 186 -20.41 8.59 18.88
N GLU A 187 -19.88 8.46 20.09
CA GLU A 187 -18.54 8.93 20.42
C GLU A 187 -17.45 8.13 19.70
N THR A 188 -16.25 8.72 19.59
CA THR A 188 -15.09 8.05 18.99
C THR A 188 -14.38 7.13 19.99
N PRO A 189 -13.83 5.99 19.55
CA PRO A 189 -13.04 5.11 20.41
C PRO A 189 -11.83 5.82 21.06
N TRP A 190 -11.27 6.82 20.37
CA TRP A 190 -10.13 7.60 20.85
C TRP A 190 -10.50 8.77 21.76
N LYS A 191 -11.80 9.05 21.98
CA LYS A 191 -12.26 10.16 22.84
C LYS A 191 -11.76 10.02 24.28
N LYS A 192 -11.74 8.82 24.84
CA LYS A 192 -11.22 8.59 26.20
C LYS A 192 -9.77 9.05 26.34
N GLN A 193 -8.91 8.75 25.36
CA GLN A 193 -7.50 9.17 25.39
C GLN A 193 -7.35 10.68 25.21
N LEU A 194 -8.21 11.29 24.37
CA LEU A 194 -8.30 12.74 24.22
C LEU A 194 -8.67 13.42 25.54
N ASP A 195 -9.73 12.92 26.20
CA ASP A 195 -10.26 13.46 27.44
C ASP A 195 -9.24 13.30 28.58
N ASN A 196 -8.56 12.15 28.68
CA ASN A 196 -7.46 11.94 29.62
C ASN A 196 -6.32 12.96 29.42
N ALA A 197 -5.91 13.21 28.17
CA ALA A 197 -4.87 14.19 27.88
C ALA A 197 -5.32 15.61 28.22
N ARG A 198 -6.59 15.93 27.93
CA ARG A 198 -7.23 17.21 28.29
C ARG A 198 -7.24 17.42 29.80
N GLU A 199 -7.67 16.44 30.57
CA GLU A 199 -7.70 16.50 32.04
C GLU A 199 -6.32 16.66 32.66
N GLN A 200 -5.31 15.93 32.16
CA GLN A 200 -3.93 16.09 32.62
C GLN A 200 -3.40 17.50 32.36
N PHE A 201 -3.71 18.07 31.20
CA PHE A 201 -3.32 19.43 30.85
C PHE A 201 -4.02 20.47 31.73
N ASP A 202 -5.32 20.26 31.98
CA ASP A 202 -6.15 21.09 32.85
C ASP A 202 -5.60 21.16 34.27
N ILE A 203 -5.31 19.99 34.86
CA ILE A 203 -4.72 19.86 36.20
C ILE A 203 -3.33 20.48 36.26
N ALA A 204 -2.49 20.23 35.25
CA ALA A 204 -1.12 20.73 35.23
C ALA A 204 -1.04 22.27 35.14
N ARG A 205 -2.11 22.94 34.69
CA ARG A 205 -2.17 24.39 34.52
C ARG A 205 -3.21 25.07 35.41
N ASP A 206 -3.88 24.33 36.28
CA ASP A 206 -4.93 24.84 37.18
C ASP A 206 -6.03 25.61 36.42
N LEU A 207 -6.52 25.01 35.32
CA LEU A 207 -7.47 25.66 34.41
C LEU A 207 -8.94 25.45 34.82
N GLY A 208 -9.22 24.70 35.89
CA GLY A 208 -10.57 24.58 36.44
C GLY A 208 -11.61 23.98 35.48
N GLY A 209 -11.19 23.12 34.55
CA GLY A 209 -12.02 22.53 33.51
C GLY A 209 -12.08 23.35 32.21
N TYR A 210 -11.44 24.52 32.14
CA TYR A 210 -11.41 25.38 30.96
C TYR A 210 -10.26 25.00 30.03
N THR A 211 -10.28 23.75 29.55
CA THR A 211 -9.33 23.26 28.53
C THR A 211 -10.06 22.89 27.24
N ILE A 212 -9.60 23.45 26.12
CA ILE A 212 -10.07 23.11 24.78
C ILE A 212 -9.09 22.15 24.13
N SER A 213 -9.60 21.05 23.59
CA SER A 213 -8.84 20.13 22.75
C SER A 213 -9.20 20.38 21.28
N ARG A 214 -8.23 20.79 20.46
CA ARG A 214 -8.46 21.08 19.03
C ARG A 214 -7.97 19.91 18.20
N THR A 215 -8.86 19.26 17.45
CA THR A 215 -8.43 18.26 16.46
C THR A 215 -7.97 18.98 15.20
N TRP A 216 -6.81 18.62 14.66
CA TRP A 216 -6.25 19.21 13.43
C TRP A 216 -6.22 18.24 12.26
N GLY A 217 -6.16 16.94 12.53
CA GLY A 217 -6.04 15.94 11.49
C GLY A 217 -6.48 14.57 11.96
N LEU A 218 -7.03 13.80 11.02
CA LEU A 218 -7.37 12.39 11.18
C LEU A 218 -6.77 11.62 10.00
N ALA A 219 -6.22 10.45 10.28
CA ALA A 219 -5.75 9.50 9.27
C ALA A 219 -6.18 8.09 9.66
N SER A 220 -6.27 7.19 8.69
CA SER A 220 -6.59 5.79 8.95
C SER A 220 -5.73 4.86 8.10
N HIS A 221 -5.42 3.69 8.65
CA HIS A 221 -4.74 2.61 7.96
C HIS A 221 -5.07 1.28 8.63
N ASP A 222 -5.43 0.25 7.86
CA ASP A 222 -5.61 -1.13 8.34
C ASP A 222 -6.36 -1.24 9.69
N SER A 223 -7.58 -0.71 9.76
CA SER A 223 -8.45 -0.64 10.95
C SER A 223 -7.98 0.27 12.10
N LEU A 224 -6.86 0.96 11.96
CA LEU A 224 -6.39 1.98 12.89
C LEU A 224 -6.83 3.36 12.43
N VAL A 225 -7.05 4.23 13.41
CA VAL A 225 -7.30 5.65 13.28
C VAL A 225 -6.28 6.39 14.12
N VAL A 226 -5.73 7.45 13.56
CA VAL A 226 -4.83 8.36 14.25
C VAL A 226 -5.46 9.74 14.31
N ALA A 227 -5.55 10.31 15.51
CA ALA A 227 -6.01 11.66 15.74
C ALA A 227 -4.89 12.57 16.20
N ALA A 228 -4.73 13.70 15.52
CA ALA A 228 -3.79 14.75 15.86
C ALA A 228 -4.51 15.91 16.53
N PHE A 229 -4.13 16.26 17.75
CA PHE A 229 -4.75 17.36 18.49
C PHE A 229 -3.76 18.19 19.30
N THR A 230 -4.20 19.40 19.65
CA THR A 230 -3.50 20.31 20.57
C THR A 230 -4.41 20.67 21.74
N LEU A 231 -3.82 21.05 22.86
CA LEU A 231 -4.53 21.43 24.09
C LEU A 231 -4.22 22.89 24.40
N HIS A 232 -5.25 23.65 24.78
CA HIS A 232 -5.16 25.07 25.06
C HIS A 232 -6.10 25.47 26.22
N PRO A 233 -5.75 26.50 27.01
CA PRO A 233 -6.71 27.18 27.86
C PRO A 233 -7.89 27.72 27.04
N GLY A 234 -9.10 27.58 27.56
CA GLY A 234 -10.33 27.97 26.89
C GLY A 234 -10.78 29.39 27.17
N ASP A 235 -10.34 29.96 28.29
CA ASP A 235 -10.80 31.24 28.84
C ASP A 235 -9.68 32.27 29.01
N THR A 236 -8.43 31.89 28.72
CA THR A 236 -7.24 32.73 28.87
C THR A 236 -6.35 32.66 27.64
N VAL A 237 -5.56 33.71 27.43
CA VAL A 237 -4.58 33.75 26.34
C VAL A 237 -3.36 32.92 26.74
N GLU A 238 -3.06 31.90 25.95
CA GLU A 238 -1.85 31.10 26.13
C GLU A 238 -0.63 31.85 25.55
N TYR A 239 0.33 32.21 26.40
CA TYR A 239 1.64 32.69 25.94
C TYR A 239 2.56 31.48 25.76
N ARG A 240 2.91 31.16 24.50
CA ARG A 240 3.83 30.07 24.16
C ARG A 240 4.97 30.54 23.28
N THR A 241 6.13 29.93 23.46
CA THR A 241 7.21 29.95 22.49
C THR A 241 7.06 28.80 21.49
N SER A 242 7.66 28.91 20.31
CA SER A 242 7.60 27.83 19.30
C SER A 242 8.18 26.50 19.78
N ALA A 243 9.09 26.52 20.76
CA ALA A 243 9.64 25.29 21.35
C ALA A 243 8.64 24.56 22.26
N GLU A 244 7.61 25.25 22.73
CA GLU A 244 6.58 24.71 23.61
C GLU A 244 5.33 24.24 22.83
N GLU A 245 5.25 24.50 21.53
CA GLU A 245 4.19 23.99 20.68
C GLU A 245 4.25 22.46 20.64
N ARG A 246 3.14 21.81 21.00
CA ARG A 246 3.06 20.35 21.09
C ARG A 246 1.76 19.86 20.47
N THR A 247 1.89 18.97 19.50
CA THR A 247 0.80 18.18 18.94
C THR A 247 0.89 16.76 19.49
N THR A 248 -0.24 16.25 19.99
CA THR A 248 -0.35 14.87 20.46
C THR A 248 -1.01 14.02 19.38
N LEU A 249 -0.42 12.85 19.12
CA LEU A 249 -1.01 11.84 18.26
C LEU A 249 -1.57 10.70 19.12
N VAL A 250 -2.84 10.38 18.91
CA VAL A 250 -3.52 9.27 19.57
C VAL A 250 -3.87 8.22 18.52
N PHE A 251 -3.49 6.97 18.80
CA PHE A 251 -3.78 5.81 17.97
C PHE A 251 -4.91 5.01 18.62
N SER A 252 -5.87 4.58 17.82
CA SER A 252 -6.99 3.77 18.28
C SER A 252 -7.50 2.87 17.15
N HIS A 253 -8.21 1.81 17.50
CA HIS A 253 -8.95 1.02 16.53
C HIS A 253 -10.16 1.79 15.99
N ALA A 254 -10.62 1.42 14.81
CA ALA A 254 -11.81 1.98 14.17
C ALA A 254 -13.08 1.77 15.01
N ASN A 255 -13.15 0.67 15.76
CA ASN A 255 -14.30 0.30 16.58
C ASN A 255 -13.94 0.26 18.08
N ALA A 256 -14.89 0.68 18.91
CA ALA A 256 -14.74 0.78 20.36
C ALA A 256 -14.67 -0.57 21.09
N GLU A 257 -15.05 -1.67 20.43
CA GLU A 257 -15.01 -3.04 21.01
C GLU A 257 -13.57 -3.53 21.30
N PHE A 258 -12.56 -2.91 20.69
CA PHE A 258 -11.16 -3.16 21.00
C PHE A 258 -10.67 -2.17 22.08
N THR A 259 -11.01 -2.42 23.34
CA THR A 259 -10.55 -1.61 24.48
C THR A 259 -9.19 -2.05 25.01
N GLU A 260 -8.27 -1.07 25.12
CA GLU A 260 -7.10 -0.90 26.01
C GLU A 260 -6.10 -2.05 26.27
N HIS A 261 -6.36 -3.31 25.88
CA HIS A 261 -5.52 -4.47 26.21
C HIS A 261 -5.09 -5.34 25.02
N ASP A 262 -5.64 -5.12 23.82
CA ASP A 262 -4.95 -5.55 22.61
C ASP A 262 -3.89 -4.50 22.33
N ASP A 263 -2.61 -4.88 22.48
CA ASP A 263 -1.49 -4.00 22.16
C ASP A 263 -1.77 -3.31 20.81
N LEU A 264 -1.69 -1.98 20.78
CA LEU A 264 -1.54 -1.19 19.54
C LEU A 264 -0.20 -1.52 18.84
N ALA A 265 0.33 -2.73 19.04
CA ALA A 265 1.36 -3.33 18.23
C ALA A 265 0.84 -3.25 16.80
N PHE A 266 1.43 -2.34 16.01
CA PHE A 266 1.36 -2.39 14.56
C PHE A 266 1.69 -3.83 14.20
N PRO A 267 0.70 -4.68 13.89
CA PRO A 267 0.97 -6.08 13.66
C PRO A 267 1.50 -6.08 12.25
N TYR A 268 2.80 -5.85 12.11
CA TYR A 268 3.52 -6.40 10.98
C TYR A 268 3.65 -7.87 11.34
N PRO A 269 2.73 -8.77 10.92
CA PRO A 269 2.92 -10.19 11.17
C PRO A 269 4.33 -10.53 10.73
N LEU A 270 5.08 -11.26 11.56
CA LEU A 270 6.41 -11.69 11.15
C LEU A 270 6.28 -12.32 9.76
N PRO A 271 7.09 -11.89 8.78
CA PRO A 271 6.96 -12.41 7.42
C PRO A 271 7.06 -13.93 7.47
N ASP A 272 6.15 -14.62 6.78
CA ASP A 272 6.20 -16.07 6.71
C ASP A 272 7.52 -16.50 6.04
N ARG A 273 8.33 -17.23 6.81
CA ARG A 273 9.66 -17.72 6.44
C ARG A 273 9.65 -19.19 6.06
N SER A 274 8.47 -19.81 5.92
CA SER A 274 8.39 -21.18 5.45
C SER A 274 9.11 -21.32 4.10
N PRO A 275 9.84 -22.43 3.88
CA PRO A 275 10.61 -22.62 2.65
C PRO A 275 9.77 -22.43 1.38
N ASP A 276 8.52 -22.91 1.39
CA ASP A 276 7.60 -22.80 0.25
C ASP A 276 7.19 -21.35 -0.03
N THR A 277 6.96 -20.53 1.01
CA THR A 277 6.65 -19.11 0.83
C THR A 277 7.86 -18.35 0.29
N LEU A 278 9.05 -18.59 0.85
CA LEU A 278 10.28 -17.95 0.35
C LEU A 278 10.57 -18.33 -1.10
N ARG A 279 10.38 -19.60 -1.47
CA ARG A 279 10.49 -20.09 -2.85
C ARG A 279 9.56 -19.32 -3.79
N ARG A 280 8.25 -19.27 -3.50
CA ARG A 280 7.28 -18.54 -4.33
C ARG A 280 7.59 -17.06 -4.47
N LYS A 281 8.09 -16.41 -3.40
CA LYS A 281 8.53 -15.01 -3.47
C LYS A 281 9.77 -14.85 -4.36
N ARG A 282 10.71 -15.79 -4.30
CA ARG A 282 11.90 -15.80 -5.16
C ARG A 282 11.59 -16.03 -6.63
N GLU A 283 10.60 -16.88 -6.91
CA GLU A 283 10.11 -17.16 -8.26
C GLU A 283 9.64 -15.89 -9.00
N ALA A 284 9.19 -14.84 -8.28
CA ALA A 284 8.87 -13.55 -8.89
C ALA A 284 10.11 -12.84 -9.45
N ALA A 285 11.22 -12.82 -8.70
CA ALA A 285 12.49 -12.25 -9.16
C ALA A 285 13.12 -13.10 -10.28
N LEU A 286 13.05 -14.43 -10.15
CA LEU A 286 13.47 -15.36 -11.21
C LEU A 286 12.68 -15.14 -12.51
N GLY A 287 11.37 -14.96 -12.42
CA GLY A 287 10.52 -14.65 -13.56
C GLY A 287 10.94 -13.37 -14.25
N TYR A 288 11.27 -12.31 -13.51
CA TYR A 288 11.75 -11.06 -14.09
C TYR A 288 13.10 -11.21 -14.83
N ILE A 289 14.03 -11.98 -14.27
CA ILE A 289 15.36 -12.16 -14.85
C ILE A 289 15.35 -13.13 -16.05
N LEU A 290 14.57 -14.22 -15.96
CA LEU A 290 14.63 -15.33 -16.92
C LEU A 290 13.60 -15.21 -18.06
N PHE A 291 12.48 -14.53 -17.83
CA PHE A 291 11.41 -14.46 -18.83
C PHE A 291 11.70 -13.34 -19.83
N THR A 292 12.09 -13.72 -21.05
CA THR A 292 12.26 -12.81 -22.19
C THR A 292 11.36 -13.24 -23.34
N GLU A 293 10.69 -12.29 -23.99
CA GLU A 293 9.86 -12.58 -25.16
C GLU A 293 10.74 -13.07 -26.32
N GLY A 294 10.51 -14.31 -26.76
CA GLY A 294 11.20 -14.91 -27.90
C GLY A 294 12.58 -15.51 -27.60
N GLY A 295 13.02 -15.59 -26.33
CA GLY A 295 14.29 -16.21 -25.95
C GLY A 295 15.54 -15.39 -26.34
N ASP A 296 15.36 -14.13 -26.73
CA ASP A 296 16.46 -13.22 -27.06
C ASP A 296 16.92 -12.47 -25.81
N TYR A 297 17.93 -13.01 -25.13
CA TYR A 297 18.51 -12.40 -23.94
C TYR A 297 19.49 -11.25 -24.26
N SER A 298 19.78 -10.96 -25.53
CA SER A 298 20.64 -9.82 -25.90
C SER A 298 19.99 -8.46 -25.60
N ARG A 299 18.66 -8.45 -25.50
CA ARG A 299 17.85 -7.27 -25.16
C ARG A 299 17.79 -7.00 -23.66
N LEU A 300 18.13 -8.00 -22.84
CA LEU A 300 18.21 -7.82 -21.40
C LEU A 300 19.53 -7.13 -21.08
N ALA A 301 19.44 -5.93 -20.51
CA ALA A 301 20.60 -5.17 -20.03
C ALA A 301 21.19 -5.73 -18.72
N LEU A 302 20.92 -7.00 -18.39
CA LEU A 302 21.42 -7.70 -17.21
C LEU A 302 22.74 -8.39 -17.53
N SER A 303 23.63 -8.49 -16.53
CA SER A 303 24.89 -9.20 -16.67
C SER A 303 24.67 -10.70 -16.89
N ARG A 304 25.57 -11.31 -17.67
CA ARG A 304 25.55 -12.75 -17.95
C ARG A 304 25.72 -13.59 -16.67
N LYS A 305 26.48 -13.08 -15.69
CA LYS A 305 26.63 -13.69 -14.36
C LYS A 305 25.30 -13.75 -13.61
N ALA A 306 24.54 -12.64 -13.58
CA ALA A 306 23.23 -12.63 -12.92
C ALA A 306 22.22 -13.56 -13.63
N LEU A 307 22.28 -13.63 -14.97
CA LEU A 307 21.44 -14.56 -15.74
C LEU A 307 21.78 -16.03 -15.42
N TYR A 308 23.06 -16.38 -15.40
CA TYR A 308 23.52 -17.71 -14.99
C TYR A 308 23.12 -18.04 -13.55
N ALA A 309 23.31 -17.10 -12.62
CA ALA A 309 22.96 -17.26 -11.22
C ALA A 309 21.44 -17.48 -11.01
N ALA A 310 20.60 -16.75 -11.74
CA ALA A 310 19.16 -16.96 -11.72
C ALA A 310 18.77 -18.35 -12.27
N ALA A 311 19.40 -18.81 -13.36
CA ALA A 311 19.13 -20.13 -13.90
C ALA A 311 19.54 -21.25 -12.91
N CYS A 312 20.71 -21.14 -12.28
CA CYS A 312 21.14 -22.10 -11.26
C CYS A 312 20.27 -22.05 -10.00
N CYS A 313 19.85 -20.86 -9.57
CA CYS A 313 18.90 -20.70 -8.46
C CYS A 313 17.54 -21.37 -8.77
N ALA A 314 17.08 -21.30 -10.02
CA ALA A 314 15.87 -21.99 -10.45
C ALA A 314 16.04 -23.52 -10.39
N ILE A 315 17.17 -24.07 -10.83
CA ILE A 315 17.46 -25.51 -10.73
C ILE A 315 17.40 -26.00 -9.27
N VAL A 316 17.98 -25.23 -8.34
CA VAL A 316 18.12 -25.63 -6.93
C VAL A 316 16.81 -25.55 -6.15
N ASP A 317 15.98 -24.53 -6.36
CA ASP A 317 14.80 -24.34 -5.49
C ASP A 317 13.48 -24.07 -6.22
N SER A 318 13.43 -23.84 -7.54
CA SER A 318 12.14 -23.61 -8.22
C SER A 318 11.32 -24.90 -8.33
N GLN A 319 10.01 -24.80 -8.11
CA GLN A 319 9.04 -25.87 -8.40
C GLN A 319 8.12 -25.50 -9.58
N ASN A 320 8.36 -24.34 -10.19
CA ASN A 320 7.57 -23.84 -11.30
C ASN A 320 8.17 -24.27 -12.64
N ASP A 321 7.45 -25.13 -13.36
CA ASP A 321 7.85 -25.67 -14.66
C ASP A 321 8.13 -24.58 -15.71
N ASN A 322 7.39 -23.47 -15.65
CA ASN A 322 7.60 -22.36 -16.59
C ASN A 322 8.95 -21.69 -16.33
N ILE A 323 9.32 -21.47 -15.05
CA ILE A 323 10.59 -20.87 -14.67
C ILE A 323 11.74 -21.82 -15.03
N LEU A 324 11.60 -23.13 -14.79
CA LEU A 324 12.60 -24.13 -15.17
C LEU A 324 12.79 -24.22 -16.69
N SER A 325 11.70 -24.10 -17.45
CA SER A 325 11.75 -24.04 -18.92
C SER A 325 12.52 -22.79 -19.40
N GLN A 326 12.25 -21.62 -18.82
CA GLN A 326 12.97 -20.39 -19.14
C GLN A 326 14.44 -20.45 -18.70
N ALA A 327 14.75 -21.03 -17.54
CA ALA A 327 16.12 -21.27 -17.11
C ALA A 327 16.89 -22.13 -18.13
N ARG A 328 16.23 -23.17 -18.69
CA ARG A 328 16.82 -24.01 -19.73
C ARG A 328 17.14 -23.21 -21.01
N GLU A 329 16.23 -22.35 -21.46
CA GLU A 329 16.47 -21.51 -22.63
C GLU A 329 17.56 -20.46 -22.39
N ALA A 330 17.61 -19.85 -21.19
CA ALA A 330 18.69 -18.95 -20.79
C ALA A 330 20.06 -19.64 -20.82
N LEU A 331 20.15 -20.87 -20.31
CA LEU A 331 21.40 -21.64 -20.33
C LEU A 331 21.83 -22.03 -21.75
N LYS A 332 20.89 -22.42 -22.62
CA LYS A 332 21.20 -22.68 -24.04
C LYS A 332 21.73 -21.43 -24.74
N TRP A 333 21.11 -20.28 -24.47
CA TRP A 333 21.55 -19.01 -25.01
C TRP A 333 22.97 -18.67 -24.53
N LEU A 334 23.25 -18.79 -23.23
CA LEU A 334 24.57 -18.57 -22.67
C LEU A 334 25.62 -19.51 -23.27
N ALA A 335 25.31 -20.80 -23.40
CA ALA A 335 26.20 -21.79 -24.02
C ALA A 335 26.55 -21.42 -25.47
N SER A 336 25.55 -20.99 -26.25
CA SER A 336 25.75 -20.61 -27.66
C SER A 336 26.53 -19.30 -27.84
N GLY A 337 26.39 -18.36 -26.90
CA GLY A 337 27.00 -17.03 -27.01
C GLY A 337 28.46 -16.94 -26.55
N ILE A 338 28.92 -17.89 -25.73
CA ILE A 338 30.23 -17.83 -25.06
C ILE A 338 31.08 -19.07 -25.36
N ASP A 339 30.54 -20.08 -26.06
CA ASP A 339 31.21 -21.36 -26.30
C ASP A 339 31.63 -22.03 -24.99
N VAL A 340 30.65 -22.22 -24.09
CA VAL A 340 30.80 -22.89 -22.79
C VAL A 340 29.88 -24.10 -22.74
N ASP A 341 30.40 -25.24 -22.28
CA ASP A 341 29.59 -26.43 -22.03
C ASP A 341 28.75 -26.28 -20.76
N LEU A 342 27.44 -26.14 -20.95
CA LEU A 342 26.41 -26.08 -19.90
C LEU A 342 25.44 -27.26 -19.98
N SER A 343 25.84 -28.37 -20.63
CA SER A 343 24.96 -29.52 -20.87
C SER A 343 24.43 -30.15 -19.57
N ASN A 344 25.24 -30.13 -18.51
CA ASN A 344 24.87 -30.64 -17.19
C ASN A 344 23.74 -29.80 -16.57
N GLU A 345 23.90 -28.47 -16.54
CA GLU A 345 22.92 -27.52 -16.01
C GLU A 345 21.59 -27.59 -16.78
N ILE A 346 21.68 -27.63 -18.11
CA ILE A 346 20.52 -27.76 -19.01
C ILE A 346 19.74 -29.05 -18.72
N GLY A 347 20.45 -30.15 -18.48
CA GLY A 347 19.85 -31.43 -18.08
C GLY A 347 19.12 -31.32 -16.73
N LYS A 348 19.75 -30.66 -15.76
CA LYS A 348 19.23 -30.48 -14.39
C LYS A 348 17.98 -29.60 -14.32
N CYS A 349 17.69 -28.76 -15.31
CA CYS A 349 16.39 -28.06 -15.39
C CYS A 349 15.18 -29.01 -15.48
N SER A 350 15.38 -30.30 -15.79
CA SER A 350 14.32 -31.30 -15.83
C SER A 350 14.10 -32.01 -14.48
N ALA A 351 14.94 -31.74 -13.48
CA ALA A 351 14.92 -32.37 -12.16
C ALA A 351 14.97 -31.26 -11.08
N PRO A 352 13.82 -30.74 -10.62
CA PRO A 352 13.79 -29.69 -9.61
C PRO A 352 14.43 -30.14 -8.30
N GLY A 353 15.15 -29.23 -7.62
CA GLY A 353 15.86 -29.55 -6.38
C GLY A 353 17.24 -30.19 -6.60
N SER A 354 17.79 -30.12 -7.81
CA SER A 354 19.13 -30.63 -8.12
C SER A 354 20.21 -29.62 -7.68
N THR A 355 21.42 -30.10 -7.46
CA THR A 355 22.59 -29.26 -7.15
C THR A 355 23.47 -29.06 -8.38
N VAL A 356 24.20 -27.95 -8.48
CA VAL A 356 25.23 -27.72 -9.51
C VAL A 356 26.59 -27.66 -8.84
N ASP A 357 27.52 -28.49 -9.30
CA ASP A 357 28.86 -28.59 -8.74
C ASP A 357 29.68 -27.33 -9.04
N ALA A 358 30.66 -27.05 -8.17
CA ALA A 358 31.62 -25.99 -8.42
C ALA A 358 32.43 -26.26 -9.69
N LYS A 359 32.70 -25.21 -10.46
CA LYS A 359 33.47 -25.28 -11.71
C LYS A 359 34.96 -25.49 -11.43
N THR A 360 35.63 -26.24 -12.31
CA THR A 360 37.08 -26.49 -12.19
C THR A 360 37.88 -25.25 -12.61
N ALA A 361 39.15 -25.18 -12.23
CA ALA A 361 40.03 -24.06 -12.58
C ALA A 361 40.08 -23.82 -14.10
N GLU A 362 40.12 -24.88 -14.91
CA GLU A 362 40.16 -24.77 -16.38
C GLU A 362 38.89 -24.13 -16.95
N GLN A 363 37.73 -24.41 -16.34
CA GLN A 363 36.45 -23.83 -16.74
C GLN A 363 36.33 -22.36 -16.32
N LEU A 364 37.00 -21.98 -15.23
CA LEU A 364 37.00 -20.64 -14.66
C LEU A 364 37.97 -19.69 -15.38
N GLU A 365 39.09 -20.20 -15.87
CA GLU A 365 40.10 -19.46 -16.64
C GLU A 365 39.79 -19.40 -18.15
N GLY A 366 38.90 -20.26 -18.63
CA GLY A 366 38.46 -20.32 -20.02
C GLY A 366 37.33 -19.36 -20.37
N SER A 367 36.51 -19.74 -21.36
CA SER A 367 35.33 -19.00 -21.81
C SER A 367 34.29 -18.77 -20.68
N GLY A 368 34.31 -19.59 -19.64
CA GLY A 368 33.41 -19.50 -18.48
C GLY A 368 33.65 -18.31 -17.53
N GLN A 369 34.78 -17.60 -17.64
CA GLN A 369 35.12 -16.48 -16.74
C GLN A 369 34.05 -15.37 -16.71
N GLN A 370 33.34 -15.19 -17.84
CA GLN A 370 32.31 -14.17 -17.98
C GLN A 370 30.98 -14.52 -17.29
N ILE A 371 30.79 -15.77 -16.86
CA ILE A 371 29.50 -16.26 -16.31
C ILE A 371 29.63 -16.91 -14.94
N PHE A 372 30.75 -17.56 -14.66
CA PHE A 372 30.92 -18.28 -13.40
C PHE A 372 31.44 -17.36 -12.29
N GLU A 373 30.94 -17.59 -11.08
CA GLU A 373 31.45 -16.92 -9.89
C GLU A 373 32.71 -17.64 -9.38
N GLN A 374 33.75 -16.86 -9.08
CA GLN A 374 34.98 -17.31 -8.44
C GLN A 374 35.03 -16.77 -7.01
N CYS A 375 35.62 -17.55 -6.10
CA CYS A 375 35.80 -17.15 -4.72
C CYS A 375 36.88 -16.07 -4.62
N THR A 376 36.57 -14.89 -4.09
CA THR A 376 37.54 -13.78 -3.92
C THR A 376 38.69 -14.08 -2.95
N ILE A 377 38.58 -15.17 -2.17
CA ILE A 377 39.59 -15.59 -1.18
C ILE A 377 40.59 -16.60 -1.76
N CYS A 378 40.15 -17.49 -2.66
CA CYS A 378 40.94 -18.65 -3.09
C CYS A 378 40.76 -19.04 -4.56
N ASP A 379 40.04 -18.23 -5.33
CA ASP A 379 39.73 -18.37 -6.76
C ASP A 379 38.97 -19.63 -7.18
N ALA A 380 38.64 -20.51 -6.22
CA ALA A 380 37.84 -21.70 -6.45
C ALA A 380 36.40 -21.36 -6.88
N GLY A 381 35.82 -22.19 -7.74
CA GLY A 381 34.44 -22.04 -8.19
C GLY A 381 33.43 -22.19 -7.05
N LEU A 382 32.30 -21.50 -7.19
CA LEU A 382 31.17 -21.56 -6.26
C LEU A 382 30.14 -22.61 -6.71
N SER A 383 29.73 -23.48 -5.79
CA SER A 383 28.70 -24.48 -6.02
C SER A 383 27.29 -23.93 -5.79
N TRP A 384 26.29 -24.60 -6.34
CA TRP A 384 24.87 -24.33 -6.14
C TRP A 384 24.20 -25.52 -5.47
N TYR A 385 24.05 -25.43 -4.16
CA TYR A 385 23.28 -26.39 -3.36
C TYR A 385 22.16 -25.71 -2.56
N SER A 386 22.18 -24.37 -2.51
CA SER A 386 21.21 -23.55 -1.80
C SER A 386 20.94 -22.25 -2.57
N ALA A 387 19.73 -21.72 -2.41
CA ALA A 387 19.32 -20.44 -2.98
C ALA A 387 19.63 -19.24 -2.07
N VAL A 388 20.06 -19.47 -0.81
CA VAL A 388 20.33 -18.41 0.18
C VAL A 388 21.81 -18.29 0.54
N GLU A 389 22.60 -19.31 0.23
CA GLU A 389 24.03 -19.37 0.54
C GLU A 389 24.81 -19.99 -0.61
N ALA A 390 26.10 -19.69 -0.66
CA ALA A 390 27.06 -20.19 -1.62
C ALA A 390 28.28 -20.73 -0.88
N GLN A 391 28.84 -21.83 -1.38
CA GLN A 391 30.07 -22.41 -0.86
C GLN A 391 31.03 -22.69 -2.01
N CYS A 392 32.27 -22.23 -1.89
CA CYS A 392 33.31 -22.55 -2.87
C CYS A 392 33.88 -23.96 -2.66
N ALA A 393 34.57 -24.51 -3.66
CA ALA A 393 35.14 -25.85 -3.57
C ALA A 393 36.17 -26.04 -2.43
N ALA A 394 36.76 -24.95 -1.93
CA ALA A 394 37.67 -24.95 -0.78
C ALA A 394 36.95 -24.79 0.58
N GLY A 395 35.63 -24.54 0.58
CA GLY A 395 34.79 -24.50 1.78
C GLY A 395 34.43 -23.11 2.31
N HIS A 396 34.88 -22.01 1.71
CA HIS A 396 34.45 -20.65 2.09
C HIS A 396 32.96 -20.44 1.80
N LEU A 397 32.24 -19.87 2.77
CA LEU A 397 30.78 -19.70 2.74
C LEU A 397 30.40 -18.22 2.64
N PHE A 398 29.43 -17.94 1.78
CA PHE A 398 28.91 -16.60 1.51
C PHE A 398 27.39 -16.61 1.47
N VAL A 399 26.77 -15.48 1.81
CA VAL A 399 25.33 -15.29 1.60
C VAL A 399 25.06 -14.93 0.13
N ARG A 400 23.91 -15.35 -0.40
CA ARG A 400 23.46 -14.94 -1.73
C ARG A 400 22.54 -13.73 -1.64
N CYS A 401 22.70 -12.79 -2.57
CA CYS A 401 21.82 -11.65 -2.72
C CYS A 401 20.37 -12.10 -2.96
N GLY A 402 19.43 -11.51 -2.24
CA GLY A 402 18.02 -11.90 -2.29
C GLY A 402 17.32 -11.68 -3.63
N VAL A 403 17.90 -10.89 -4.57
CA VAL A 403 17.36 -10.67 -5.92
C VAL A 403 18.32 -11.14 -7.03
N THR A 404 19.62 -10.82 -6.97
CA THR A 404 20.56 -11.21 -8.04
C THR A 404 21.04 -12.66 -7.92
N PHE A 405 20.87 -13.27 -6.74
CA PHE A 405 21.33 -14.62 -6.38
C PHE A 405 22.85 -14.83 -6.42
N LEU A 406 23.62 -13.82 -6.80
CA LEU A 406 25.08 -13.83 -6.72
C LEU A 406 25.54 -13.86 -5.26
N ALA A 407 26.70 -14.47 -5.01
CA ALA A 407 27.35 -14.48 -3.72
C ALA A 407 27.85 -13.08 -3.36
N ILE A 408 27.55 -12.63 -2.13
CA ILE A 408 28.07 -11.38 -1.57
C ILE A 408 29.39 -11.73 -0.89
N GLN A 409 30.51 -11.42 -1.56
CA GLN A 409 31.84 -11.89 -1.15
C GLN A 409 32.69 -10.83 -0.44
N GLU A 410 32.26 -9.56 -0.41
CA GLU A 410 32.99 -8.45 0.20
C GLU A 410 32.15 -7.71 1.24
N PRO A 411 32.73 -7.35 2.40
CA PRO A 411 32.06 -6.50 3.37
C PRO A 411 31.72 -5.13 2.79
N GLY A 412 30.53 -4.61 3.10
CA GLY A 412 30.15 -3.26 2.70
C GLY A 412 29.64 -3.13 1.26
N LEU A 413 29.38 -4.24 0.55
CA LEU A 413 28.68 -4.21 -0.74
C LEU A 413 27.17 -4.47 -0.63
N SER A 414 26.65 -4.66 0.58
CA SER A 414 25.26 -5.06 0.80
C SER A 414 24.42 -3.97 1.46
N LYS A 415 23.11 -4.02 1.15
CA LYS A 415 22.02 -3.37 1.88
C LYS A 415 21.12 -4.45 2.48
N PHE A 416 20.47 -4.14 3.59
CA PHE A 416 19.68 -5.09 4.35
C PHE A 416 18.21 -4.69 4.32
N CYS A 417 17.30 -5.68 4.30
CA CYS A 417 15.91 -5.38 4.58
C CYS A 417 15.73 -4.99 6.06
N SER A 418 15.17 -3.81 6.35
CA SER A 418 14.94 -3.33 7.73
C SER A 418 13.97 -4.19 8.55
N ARG A 419 13.20 -5.06 7.89
CA ARG A 419 12.22 -5.94 8.55
C ARG A 419 12.72 -7.37 8.71
N CYS A 420 13.31 -7.95 7.66
CA CYS A 420 13.67 -9.36 7.64
C CYS A 420 15.19 -9.61 7.65
N GLY A 421 16.01 -8.57 7.53
CA GLY A 421 17.47 -8.69 7.54
C GLY A 421 18.05 -9.43 6.34
N THR A 422 17.25 -9.80 5.33
CA THR A 422 17.79 -10.42 4.12
C THR A 422 18.72 -9.46 3.41
N GLU A 423 19.86 -9.98 2.97
CA GLU A 423 20.92 -9.21 2.32
C GLU A 423 20.70 -9.10 0.82
N TYR A 424 21.02 -7.92 0.29
CA TYR A 424 20.95 -7.59 -1.12
C TYR A 424 22.23 -6.86 -1.50
N LEU A 425 22.75 -7.07 -2.71
CA LEU A 425 23.80 -6.22 -3.25
C LEU A 425 23.28 -4.79 -3.42
N SER A 426 24.09 -3.82 -3.02
CA SER A 426 23.80 -2.40 -3.21
C SER A 426 24.33 -1.91 -4.55
N GLU A 427 23.43 -1.36 -5.35
CA GLU A 427 23.66 -0.65 -6.60
C GLU A 427 24.61 0.56 -6.48
N ASP A 428 24.78 1.11 -5.27
CA ASP A 428 25.65 2.27 -5.03
C ASP A 428 27.07 1.85 -4.61
N LEU A 429 27.24 0.62 -4.14
CA LEU A 429 28.48 0.10 -3.57
C LEU A 429 29.17 -0.90 -4.50
N VAL A 430 28.39 -1.59 -5.34
CA VAL A 430 28.91 -2.52 -6.35
C VAL A 430 29.50 -1.76 -7.53
N HIS A 431 30.61 -2.27 -8.07
CA HIS A 431 31.32 -1.70 -9.21
C HIS A 431 31.20 -2.59 -10.47
N ASP A 432 31.73 -2.08 -11.58
CA ASP A 432 31.89 -2.78 -12.86
C ASP A 432 30.57 -3.26 -13.50
N GLU A 433 30.61 -4.40 -14.20
CA GLU A 433 29.51 -4.96 -14.99
C GLU A 433 28.25 -5.28 -14.16
N LEU A 434 28.37 -5.31 -12.83
CA LEU A 434 27.28 -5.62 -11.93
C LEU A 434 26.52 -4.37 -11.45
N GLU A 435 27.11 -3.18 -11.49
CA GLU A 435 26.47 -1.91 -11.11
C GLU A 435 25.14 -1.71 -11.88
N HIS A 436 25.20 -1.84 -13.21
CA HIS A 436 24.03 -1.64 -14.06
C HIS A 436 22.92 -2.66 -13.79
N THR A 437 23.31 -3.92 -13.58
CA THR A 437 22.38 -5.01 -13.25
C THR A 437 21.68 -4.77 -11.91
N CYS A 438 22.45 -4.40 -10.89
CA CYS A 438 21.93 -4.08 -9.56
C CYS A 438 21.01 -2.87 -9.57
N ARG A 439 21.31 -1.85 -10.39
CA ARG A 439 20.46 -0.66 -10.55
C ARG A 439 19.11 -1.02 -11.18
N ILE A 440 19.10 -1.74 -12.30
CA ILE A 440 17.85 -2.20 -12.95
C ILE A 440 16.99 -3.01 -11.98
N LEU A 441 17.60 -3.97 -11.28
CA LEU A 441 16.87 -4.83 -10.36
C LEU A 441 16.39 -4.07 -9.12
N SER A 442 17.12 -3.05 -8.65
CA SER A 442 16.69 -2.20 -7.54
C SER A 442 15.56 -1.24 -7.92
N ASP A 443 15.53 -0.75 -9.16
CA ASP A 443 14.42 0.07 -9.67
C ASP A 443 13.11 -0.72 -9.75
N VAL A 444 13.21 -2.00 -10.10
CA VAL A 444 12.05 -2.91 -10.21
C VAL A 444 11.61 -3.43 -8.84
N PHE A 445 12.59 -3.79 -8.01
CA PHE A 445 12.37 -4.34 -6.67
C PHE A 445 12.85 -3.35 -5.61
N ASP A 446 12.13 -2.22 -5.51
CA ASP A 446 12.41 -1.12 -4.57
C ASP A 446 12.08 -1.45 -3.09
N THR A 447 11.64 -2.69 -2.84
CA THR A 447 11.33 -3.27 -1.53
C THR A 447 11.73 -4.74 -1.50
N CYS A 448 11.96 -5.28 -0.31
CA CYS A 448 12.32 -6.68 -0.12
C CYS A 448 11.24 -7.62 -0.68
N ILE A 449 11.63 -8.50 -1.61
CA ILE A 449 10.70 -9.46 -2.25
C ILE A 449 10.03 -10.42 -1.25
N TYR A 450 10.63 -10.63 -0.07
CA TYR A 450 10.14 -11.58 0.94
C TYR A 450 9.13 -10.96 1.90
N CYS A 451 9.27 -9.67 2.25
CA CYS A 451 8.45 -9.05 3.31
C CYS A 451 8.01 -7.61 3.04
N SER A 452 8.34 -7.07 1.87
CA SER A 452 8.06 -5.68 1.44
C SER A 452 8.66 -4.60 2.35
N GLY A 453 9.61 -4.97 3.22
CA GLY A 453 10.37 -4.00 4.01
C GLY A 453 11.30 -3.18 3.13
N LYS A 454 11.50 -1.92 3.50
CA LYS A 454 12.47 -1.04 2.83
C LYS A 454 13.90 -1.46 3.16
N PHE A 455 14.82 -1.06 2.30
CA PHE A 455 16.24 -1.35 2.49
C PHE A 455 16.90 -0.28 3.37
N GLN A 456 17.86 -0.71 4.17
CA GLN A 456 18.77 0.15 4.92
C GLN A 456 20.20 -0.20 4.51
N ALA A 457 21.05 0.82 4.40
CA ALA A 457 22.48 0.67 4.17
C ALA A 457 23.21 0.41 5.50
#